data_AF-A2TZ90-F1
#
_entry.id   AF-A2TZ90-F1
#
_cell.length_a   1.000
_cell.length_b   1.000
_cell.length_c   1.000
_cell.angle_alpha   90.00
_cell.angle_beta   90.00
_cell.angle_gamma   90.00
#
_symmetry.space_group_name_H-M   'P 1'
#
loop_
_entity.id
_entity.type
_entity.pdbx_description
1 polymer ?
#
loop_
_entity_poly.entity_id
_entity_poly.type
_entity_poly.pdbx_seq_one_letter_code
_entity_poly.pdbx_strand_id
1 'polypeptide(L)'
;MSFKKNINNPLFWSNFLKVAIPFFFFVTIISLFINSWSAIISGDFMAIAEQNFTNGKWAAFWGMKIVISIIYGLWITNKNMK
;
A
#
# COMPACT_ATOMS: atom_id res chain seq x y z
N MET A 1 -11.20 -7.27 -22.08
CA MET A 1 -10.07 -7.00 -22.99
C MET A 1 -8.84 -7.76 -22.50
N SER A 2 -7.85 -8.01 -23.36
CA SER A 2 -6.56 -8.57 -22.95
C SER A 2 -5.81 -7.58 -22.05
N PHE A 3 -5.12 -8.06 -21.01
CA PHE A 3 -4.27 -7.24 -20.13
C PHE A 3 -3.27 -6.39 -20.92
N LYS A 4 -2.67 -6.98 -21.95
CA LYS A 4 -1.72 -6.28 -22.85
C LYS A 4 -2.37 -5.09 -23.57
N LYS A 5 -3.66 -5.18 -23.91
CA LYS A 5 -4.39 -4.06 -24.51
C LYS A 5 -4.67 -2.97 -23.48
N ASN A 6 -5.05 -3.36 -22.27
CA ASN A 6 -5.38 -2.44 -21.18
C ASN A 6 -4.16 -1.67 -20.67
N ILE A 7 -3.01 -2.31 -20.46
CA ILE A 7 -1.81 -1.65 -19.92
C ILE A 7 -1.23 -0.57 -20.84
N ASN A 8 -1.48 -0.68 -22.15
CA ASN A 8 -1.09 0.32 -23.14
C ASN A 8 -2.06 1.51 -23.22
N ASN A 9 -3.22 1.45 -22.55
CA ASN A 9 -4.17 2.54 -22.49
C ASN A 9 -3.76 3.55 -21.40
N PRO A 10 -3.55 4.85 -21.69
CA PRO A 10 -3.23 5.84 -20.67
C PRO A 10 -4.25 5.92 -19.52
N LEU A 11 -5.53 5.66 -19.80
CA LEU A 11 -6.59 5.64 -18.79
C LEU A 11 -6.37 4.55 -17.73
N PHE A 12 -5.67 3.47 -18.09
CA PHE A 12 -5.33 2.39 -17.19
C PHE A 12 -4.48 2.88 -16.02
N TRP A 13 -3.48 3.72 -16.29
CA TRP A 13 -2.59 4.23 -15.24
C TRP A 13 -3.30 5.20 -14.30
N SER A 14 -4.25 6.01 -14.81
CA SER A 14 -5.10 6.84 -13.96
C SER A 14 -5.99 5.99 -13.03
N ASN A 15 -6.62 4.94 -13.56
CA ASN A 15 -7.44 4.02 -12.77
C ASN A 15 -6.60 3.19 -11.79
N PHE A 16 -5.40 2.78 -12.20
CA PHE A 16 -4.43 2.11 -11.34
C PHE A 16 -4.07 2.96 -10.14
N LEU A 17 -3.69 4.22 -10.33
CA LEU A 17 -3.34 5.11 -9.22
C LEU A 17 -4.55 5.36 -8.29
N LYS A 18 -5.75 5.50 -8.85
CA LYS A 18 -7.01 5.62 -8.07
C LYS A 18 -7.30 4.42 -7.18
N VAL A 19 -6.73 3.25 -7.45
CA VAL A 19 -6.91 2.07 -6.60
C VAL A 19 -5.70 1.77 -5.74
N ALA A 20 -4.49 1.81 -6.32
CA ALA A 20 -3.25 1.49 -5.63
C ALA A 20 -2.98 2.47 -4.49
N ILE A 21 -3.24 3.77 -4.67
CA ILE A 21 -2.97 4.79 -3.65
C ILE A 21 -3.89 4.61 -2.43
N PRO A 22 -5.23 4.58 -2.54
CA PRO A 22 -6.08 4.35 -1.37
C PRO A 22 -5.79 3.02 -0.67
N PHE A 23 -5.54 1.96 -1.45
CA PHE A 23 -5.23 0.65 -0.89
C PHE A 23 -3.88 0.65 -0.14
N PHE A 24 -2.86 1.36 -0.62
CA PHE A 24 -1.59 1.56 0.08
C PHE A 24 -1.79 2.22 1.45
N PHE A 25 -2.58 3.28 1.53
CA PHE A 25 -2.90 3.92 2.80
C PHE A 25 -3.67 2.98 3.73
N PHE A 26 -4.64 2.26 3.20
CA PHE A 26 -5.42 1.27 3.96
C PHE A 26 -4.53 0.20 4.61
N VAL A 27 -3.65 -0.44 3.84
CA VAL A 27 -2.74 -1.47 4.37
C VAL A 27 -1.70 -0.89 5.32
N THR A 28 -1.28 0.36 5.11
CA THR A 28 -0.36 1.07 6.00
C THR A 28 -1.00 1.31 7.36
N ILE A 29 -2.22 1.84 7.39
CA ILE A 29 -2.97 2.13 8.61
C ILE A 29 -3.23 0.84 9.39
N ILE A 30 -3.68 -0.23 8.71
CA ILE A 30 -3.90 -1.53 9.37
C ILE A 30 -2.59 -2.07 9.95
N SER A 31 -1.49 -2.01 9.20
CA SER A 31 -0.19 -2.48 9.70
C SER A 31 0.28 -1.71 10.93
N LEU A 32 0.06 -0.38 10.98
CA LEU A 32 0.40 0.43 12.15
C LEU A 32 -0.46 0.05 13.36
N PHE A 33 -1.77 -0.13 13.15
CA PHE A 33 -2.65 -0.57 14.23
C PHE A 33 -2.26 -1.95 14.76
N ILE A 34 -1.91 -2.91 13.90
CA ILE A 34 -1.50 -4.25 14.35
C ILE A 34 -0.18 -4.20 15.12
N ASN A 35 0.82 -3.49 14.59
CA ASN A 35 2.17 -3.50 15.17
C ASN A 35 2.31 -2.61 16.41
N SER A 36 1.49 -1.56 16.50
CA SER A 36 1.71 -0.46 17.44
C SER A 36 0.43 0.07 18.11
N TRP A 37 -0.63 -0.75 18.20
CA TRP A 37 -1.92 -0.36 18.81
C TRP A 37 -1.77 0.40 20.13
N SER A 38 -1.02 -0.17 21.08
CA SER A 38 -0.83 0.41 22.40
C SER A 38 -0.11 1.76 22.33
N ALA A 39 0.94 1.86 21.51
CA ALA A 39 1.73 3.08 21.34
C ALA A 39 0.93 4.18 20.63
N ILE A 40 0.04 3.81 19.71
CA ILE A 40 -0.89 4.73 19.05
C ILE A 40 -1.88 5.31 20.06
N ILE A 41 -2.49 4.47 20.91
CA ILE A 41 -3.44 4.93 21.93
C ILE A 41 -2.76 5.82 22.97
N SER A 42 -1.54 5.48 23.39
CA SER A 42 -0.80 6.26 24.39
C SER A 42 -0.10 7.49 23.82
N GLY A 43 -0.13 7.71 22.50
CA GLY A 43 0.57 8.80 21.83
C GLY A 43 2.10 8.69 21.86
N ASP A 44 2.66 7.48 22.04
CA ASP A 44 4.10 7.25 22.08
C ASP A 44 4.68 7.07 20.68
N PHE A 45 4.95 8.20 20.00
CA PHE A 45 5.52 8.20 18.66
C PHE A 45 6.95 7.65 18.58
N MET A 46 7.71 7.70 19.68
CA MET A 46 9.06 7.12 19.73
C MET A 46 8.96 5.59 19.70
N ALA A 47 8.04 5.00 20.45
CA ALA A 47 7.78 3.56 20.38
C ALA A 47 7.27 3.13 18.99
N ILE A 48 6.40 3.91 18.35
CA ILE A 48 5.94 3.63 16.98
C ILE A 48 7.12 3.63 16.00
N ALA A 49 8.03 4.61 16.13
CA ALA A 49 9.22 4.69 15.31
C ALA A 49 10.15 3.49 15.51
N GLU A 50 10.42 3.12 16.76
CA GLU A 50 11.30 2.00 17.07
C GLU A 50 10.73 0.65 16.59
N GLN A 51 9.41 0.49 16.68
CA GLN A 51 8.72 -0.75 16.27
C GLN A 51 8.70 -0.93 14.75
N ASN A 52 8.59 0.15 13.96
CA ASN A 52 8.29 0.05 12.52
C ASN A 52 9.35 0.65 11.58
N PHE A 53 10.15 1.62 12.03
CA PHE A 53 10.93 2.48 11.12
C PHE A 53 12.44 2.50 11.39
N THR A 54 12.88 2.40 12.64
CA THR A 54 14.32 2.45 12.98
C THR A 54 15.06 1.17 12.57
N ASN A 55 16.40 1.20 12.64
CA ASN A 55 17.26 0.03 12.41
C ASN A 55 17.01 -0.68 11.06
N GLY A 56 16.67 0.10 10.02
CA GLY A 56 16.40 -0.40 8.67
C GLY A 56 15.00 -1.02 8.49
N LYS A 57 14.17 -1.12 9.54
CA LYS A 57 12.82 -1.68 9.47
C LYS A 57 11.92 -0.93 8.49
N TRP A 58 12.14 0.37 8.29
CA TRP A 58 11.39 1.18 7.33
C TRP A 58 11.40 0.58 5.92
N ALA A 59 12.52 0.01 5.47
CA ALA A 59 12.65 -0.52 4.12
C ALA A 59 11.73 -1.73 3.92
N ALA A 60 11.72 -2.66 4.88
CA ALA A 60 10.80 -3.80 4.87
C ALA A 60 9.34 -3.35 5.05
N PHE A 61 9.11 -2.40 5.97
CA PHE A 61 7.78 -1.87 6.27
C PHE A 61 7.13 -1.27 5.02
N TRP A 62 7.84 -0.38 4.32
CA TRP A 62 7.33 0.31 3.13
C TRP A 62 7.40 -0.57 1.88
N GLY A 63 8.49 -1.31 1.69
CA GLY A 63 8.70 -2.14 0.51
C GLY A 63 7.61 -3.18 0.32
N MET A 64 7.24 -3.90 1.38
CA MET A 64 6.15 -4.88 1.32
C MET A 64 4.82 -4.25 0.91
N LYS A 65 4.50 -3.07 1.46
CA LYS A 65 3.24 -2.38 1.20
C LYS A 65 3.18 -1.86 -0.23
N ILE A 66 4.28 -1.28 -0.74
CA ILE A 66 4.40 -0.85 -2.13
C ILE A 66 4.17 -2.03 -3.08
N VAL A 67 4.85 -3.15 -2.86
CA VAL A 67 4.72 -4.34 -3.72
C VAL A 67 3.29 -4.88 -3.73
N ILE A 68 2.68 -5.06 -2.56
CA ILE A 68 1.31 -5.58 -2.46
C ILE A 68 0.30 -4.60 -3.09
N SER A 69 0.49 -3.29 -2.93
CA SER A 69 -0.38 -2.28 -3.54
C SER A 69 -0.26 -2.21 -5.05
N ILE A 70 0.94 -2.39 -5.60
CA ILE A 70 1.13 -2.49 -7.06
C ILE A 70 0.43 -3.73 -7.60
N ILE A 71 0.65 -4.90 -7.00
CA ILE A 71 0.04 -6.16 -7.47
C ILE A 71 -1.48 -6.06 -7.41
N TYR A 72 -2.03 -5.62 -6.28
CA TYR A 72 -3.47 -5.45 -6.11
C TYR A 72 -4.04 -4.43 -7.09
N GLY A 73 -3.40 -3.27 -7.21
CA GLY A 73 -3.82 -2.19 -8.11
C GLY A 73 -3.83 -2.62 -9.58
N LEU A 74 -2.83 -3.38 -10.03
CA LEU A 74 -2.78 -3.90 -11.40
C LEU A 74 -3.92 -4.88 -11.67
N TRP A 75 -4.13 -5.82 -10.74
CA TRP A 75 -5.16 -6.86 -10.87
C TRP A 75 -6.57 -6.25 -10.94
N ILE A 76 -6.91 -5.39 -9.97
CA ILE A 76 -8.25 -4.82 -9.85
C ILE A 76 -8.55 -3.84 -10.99
N THR A 77 -7.58 -3.04 -11.41
CA THR A 77 -7.74 -2.12 -12.56
C THR A 77 -8.01 -2.89 -13.83
N ASN A 78 -7.24 -3.94 -14.11
CA ASN A 78 -7.48 -4.77 -15.28
C ASN A 78 -8.84 -5.48 -15.22
N LYS A 79 -9.24 -5.96 -14.03
CA LYS A 79 -10.54 -6.61 -13.82
C LYS A 79 -11.71 -5.65 -14.05
N ASN A 80 -11.53 -4.36 -13.75
CA ASN A 80 -12.57 -3.34 -13.90
C ASN A 80 -12.61 -2.75 -15.33
N MET A 81 -11.49 -2.74 -16.05
CA MET A 81 -11.41 -2.31 -17.45
C MET A 81 -11.69 -3.45 -18.44
N LYS A 82 -12.84 -4.12 -18.27
CA LYS A 82 -13.24 -5.23 -19.16
C LYS A 82 -13.45 -4.78 -20.60
#